data_AF-G2TNE6-F1
#
_entry.id   AF-G2TNE6-F1
#
_cell.length_a   1.000
_cell.length_b   1.000
_cell.length_c   1.000
_cell.angle_alpha   90.00
_cell.angle_beta   90.00
_cell.angle_gamma   90.00
#
_symmetry.space_group_name_H-M   'P 1'
#
loop_
_entity.id
_entity.type
_entity.pdbx_description
1 polymer ?
#
loop_
_entity_poly.entity_id
_entity_poly.type
_entity_poly.pdbx_seq_one_letter_code
_entity_poly.pdbx_strand_id
1 'polypeptide(L)'
;MPEFYSREERKQAMQQSKRRKTNIILNTLIVIVIALICIVAYSIFFAGNDNSKPAPKEKKAAVTKTASSGHETTSSHTSKKTADKDSKKSTRKVEKSNEPNVKEVITDSSWKPVGTEQTGGHVYSASSTSLDWKEKLKALSYATGIPEDNMTVWFLEHGATTDEAIGTVSAKNADTTYRVYLTWVDGKGWKPTKMYELIENDKK
;
A
#
# COMPACT_ATOMS: atom_id res chain seq x y z
N MET A 1 -53.50 2.39 22.33
CA MET A 1 -52.27 3.03 22.85
C MET A 1 -51.25 3.09 21.72
N PRO A 2 -50.28 4.03 21.72
CA PRO A 2 -49.25 4.07 20.68
C PRO A 2 -48.23 2.94 20.85
N GLU A 3 -47.72 2.39 19.74
CA GLU A 3 -46.60 1.45 19.79
C GLU A 3 -45.26 2.16 20.04
N PHE A 4 -44.42 1.55 20.87
CA PHE A 4 -43.11 2.06 21.23
C PHE A 4 -42.03 1.63 20.22
N TYR A 5 -42.04 2.23 19.02
CA TYR A 5 -40.96 2.09 18.05
C TYR A 5 -39.60 2.42 18.68
N SER A 6 -38.63 1.50 18.53
CA SER A 6 -37.41 1.52 19.33
C SER A 6 -36.48 2.67 18.95
N ARG A 7 -35.82 3.26 19.96
CA ARG A 7 -34.88 4.39 19.78
C ARG A 7 -33.68 4.06 18.89
N GLU A 8 -33.44 2.77 18.64
CA GLU A 8 -32.38 2.19 17.82
C GLU A 8 -32.66 2.33 16.31
N GLU A 9 -33.89 2.04 15.88
CA GLU A 9 -34.28 2.02 14.45
C GLU A 9 -34.09 3.39 13.80
N ARG A 10 -34.43 4.45 14.54
CA ARG A 10 -34.25 5.85 14.12
C ARG A 10 -32.79 6.23 13.90
N LYS A 11 -31.82 5.55 14.53
CA LYS A 11 -30.38 5.80 14.31
C LYS A 11 -29.90 5.20 12.99
N GLN A 12 -30.36 4.00 12.64
CA GLN A 12 -29.89 3.27 11.45
C GLN A 12 -30.30 3.98 10.16
N ALA A 13 -31.53 4.49 10.09
CA ALA A 13 -32.02 5.27 8.95
C ALA A 13 -31.17 6.53 8.66
N MET A 14 -30.60 7.16 9.69
CA MET A 14 -29.85 8.41 9.54
C MET A 14 -28.46 8.21 8.93
N GLN A 15 -27.82 7.04 9.15
CA GLN A 15 -26.45 6.79 8.68
C GLN A 15 -26.35 6.55 7.16
N GLN A 16 -27.36 5.95 6.54
CA GLN A 16 -27.32 5.63 5.10
C GLN A 16 -27.36 6.87 4.20
N SER A 17 -27.93 7.98 4.69
CA SER A 17 -28.04 9.25 3.94
C SER A 17 -26.69 9.90 3.60
N LYS A 18 -25.65 9.71 4.45
CA LYS A 18 -24.33 10.32 4.27
C LYS A 18 -23.52 9.71 3.12
N ARG A 19 -23.65 8.40 2.87
CA ARG A 19 -22.84 7.67 1.86
C ARG A 19 -23.17 8.01 0.41
N ARG A 20 -24.32 8.64 0.13
CA ARG A 20 -24.73 9.00 -1.23
C ARG A 20 -24.09 10.29 -1.76
N LYS A 21 -23.49 11.13 -0.90
CA LYS A 21 -22.93 12.44 -1.30
C LYS A 21 -21.49 12.37 -1.82
N THR A 22 -20.68 11.41 -1.33
CA THR A 22 -19.29 11.23 -1.74
C THR A 22 -19.14 10.90 -3.23
N ASN A 23 -20.00 10.02 -3.76
CA ASN A 23 -19.94 9.60 -5.17
C ASN A 23 -20.24 10.77 -6.13
N ILE A 24 -21.05 11.73 -5.71
CA ILE A 24 -21.33 12.96 -6.48
C ILE A 24 -20.06 13.82 -6.54
N ILE A 25 -19.44 14.09 -5.39
CA ILE A 25 -18.20 14.88 -5.29
C ILE A 25 -17.08 14.26 -6.14
N LEU A 26 -16.94 12.93 -6.11
CA LEU A 26 -15.93 12.19 -6.86
C LEU A 26 -16.09 12.39 -8.38
N ASN A 27 -17.32 12.30 -8.91
CA ASN A 27 -17.61 12.60 -10.30
C ASN A 27 -17.47 14.11 -10.64
N THR A 28 -17.83 15.01 -9.72
CA THR A 28 -17.63 16.47 -9.91
C THR A 28 -16.16 16.82 -10.10
N LEU A 29 -15.26 16.17 -9.35
CA LEU A 29 -13.81 16.44 -9.43
C LEU A 29 -13.23 16.05 -10.79
N ILE A 30 -13.70 14.95 -11.40
CA ILE A 30 -13.32 14.53 -12.76
C ILE A 30 -13.72 15.58 -13.80
N VAL A 31 -14.94 16.13 -13.71
CA VAL A 31 -15.41 17.18 -14.64
C VAL A 31 -14.58 18.46 -14.51
N ILE A 32 -14.18 18.84 -13.29
CA ILE A 32 -13.31 20.01 -13.06
C ILE A 32 -11.92 19.81 -13.69
N VAL A 33 -11.32 18.62 -13.56
CA VAL A 33 -10.02 18.31 -14.19
C VAL A 33 -10.11 18.40 -15.71
N ILE A 34 -11.17 17.87 -16.32
CA ILE A 34 -11.39 17.96 -17.77
C ILE A 34 -11.54 19.43 -18.21
N ALA A 35 -12.30 20.25 -17.47
CA ALA A 35 -12.45 21.68 -17.77
C ALA A 35 -11.11 22.44 -17.70
N LEU A 36 -10.26 22.15 -16.71
CA LEU A 36 -8.92 22.74 -16.60
C LEU A 36 -8.01 22.34 -17.77
N ILE A 37 -8.06 21.08 -18.21
CA ILE A 37 -7.31 20.60 -19.39
C ILE A 37 -7.78 21.33 -20.66
N CYS A 38 -9.10 21.51 -20.83
CA CYS A 38 -9.64 22.28 -21.96
C CYS A 38 -9.22 23.75 -21.93
N ILE A 39 -9.15 24.39 -20.75
CA ILE A 39 -8.65 25.76 -20.61
C ILE A 39 -7.17 25.86 -21.02
N VAL A 40 -6.31 24.95 -20.55
CA VAL A 40 -4.88 24.92 -20.92
C VAL A 40 -4.70 24.65 -22.42
N ALA A 41 -5.44 23.71 -22.98
CA ALA A 41 -5.42 23.43 -24.42
C ALA A 41 -5.87 24.64 -25.26
N TYR A 42 -6.92 25.35 -24.81
CA TYR A 42 -7.37 26.59 -25.44
C TYR A 42 -6.34 27.71 -25.31
N SER A 43 -5.67 27.87 -24.16
CA SER A 43 -4.54 28.81 -24.02
C SER A 43 -3.43 28.51 -25.03
N ILE A 44 -3.06 27.23 -25.20
CA ILE A 44 -2.00 26.82 -26.15
C ILE A 44 -2.40 27.07 -27.61
N PHE A 45 -3.66 26.80 -27.98
CA PHE A 45 -4.13 26.95 -29.37
C PHE A 45 -4.64 28.36 -29.74
N PHE A 46 -5.03 29.19 -28.77
CA PHE A 46 -5.68 30.49 -29.02
C PHE A 46 -4.87 31.71 -28.52
N ALA A 47 -4.00 31.56 -27.51
CA ALA A 47 -3.11 32.64 -27.07
C ALA A 47 -1.75 32.66 -27.83
N GLY A 48 -1.77 32.19 -29.07
CA GLY A 48 -0.58 31.93 -29.90
C GLY A 48 0.02 33.13 -30.64
N ASN A 49 0.07 34.33 -30.06
CA ASN A 49 0.82 35.46 -30.62
C ASN A 49 1.17 36.53 -29.57
N ASP A 50 2.41 36.58 -29.07
CA ASP A 50 3.38 37.61 -29.51
C ASP A 50 4.82 37.48 -28.97
N ASN A 51 5.76 38.10 -29.70
CA ASN A 51 7.06 38.66 -29.28
C ASN A 51 8.18 37.83 -28.57
N SER A 52 9.19 37.50 -29.39
CA SER A 52 10.58 38.00 -29.27
C SER A 52 11.60 37.44 -28.25
N LYS A 53 12.66 36.82 -28.82
CA LYS A 53 14.02 36.63 -28.25
C LYS A 53 14.77 37.99 -28.22
N PRO A 54 15.82 38.21 -27.38
CA PRO A 54 17.10 37.47 -27.48
C PRO A 54 17.76 37.14 -26.11
N ALA A 55 19.01 36.66 -26.14
CA ALA A 55 19.80 36.30 -24.94
C ALA A 55 21.28 36.70 -25.05
N PRO A 56 21.96 36.96 -23.93
CA PRO A 56 23.40 36.71 -23.73
C PRO A 56 23.63 35.71 -22.56
N LYS A 57 24.55 34.72 -22.57
CA LYS A 57 25.95 34.54 -23.03
C LYS A 57 27.05 34.97 -22.03
N GLU A 58 27.54 34.01 -21.25
CA GLU A 58 28.96 33.77 -20.84
C GLU A 58 29.13 32.22 -20.67
N LYS A 59 30.21 31.51 -21.08
CA LYS A 59 31.67 31.53 -20.75
C LYS A 59 31.92 31.18 -19.26
N LYS A 60 32.78 30.24 -18.81
CA LYS A 60 33.79 29.25 -19.31
C LYS A 60 33.86 28.10 -18.25
N ALA A 61 34.55 26.95 -18.29
CA ALA A 61 35.41 26.14 -19.19
C ALA A 61 35.40 24.66 -18.66
N ALA A 62 35.72 23.56 -19.38
CA ALA A 62 37.04 22.98 -19.75
C ALA A 62 38.09 22.93 -18.60
N VAL A 63 38.83 21.85 -18.26
CA VAL A 63 39.33 20.64 -18.98
C VAL A 63 39.44 19.44 -17.98
N THR A 64 38.84 18.25 -18.13
CA THR A 64 39.13 17.03 -18.95
C THR A 64 40.19 16.02 -18.42
N LYS A 65 39.79 14.75 -18.15
CA LYS A 65 40.38 13.42 -18.58
C LYS A 65 39.77 12.26 -17.75
N THR A 66 39.12 11.20 -18.30
CA THR A 66 39.62 10.01 -19.06
C THR A 66 40.17 8.91 -18.11
N ALA A 67 39.82 7.61 -18.17
CA ALA A 67 39.24 6.72 -19.21
C ALA A 67 38.16 5.71 -18.66
N SER A 68 37.28 5.10 -19.48
CA SER A 68 37.30 3.72 -20.07
C SER A 68 37.26 2.55 -19.06
N SER A 69 36.54 1.41 -19.20
CA SER A 69 35.69 0.77 -20.25
C SER A 69 34.54 0.00 -19.54
N GLY A 70 33.45 -0.53 -20.12
CA GLY A 70 33.00 -0.66 -21.51
C GLY A 70 33.06 -2.11 -22.04
N HIS A 71 31.97 -2.89 -21.95
CA HIS A 71 31.60 -4.03 -22.82
C HIS A 71 30.14 -4.46 -22.60
N GLU A 72 29.49 -5.04 -23.62
CA GLU A 72 28.14 -5.63 -23.57
C GLU A 72 28.17 -7.16 -23.54
N THR A 73 27.00 -7.82 -23.42
CA THR A 73 26.51 -8.91 -24.31
C THR A 73 25.71 -9.99 -23.57
N THR A 74 24.41 -10.02 -23.87
CA THR A 74 23.52 -11.18 -24.10
C THR A 74 24.08 -12.60 -23.88
N SER A 75 23.42 -13.42 -23.06
CA SER A 75 22.61 -14.55 -23.59
C SER A 75 21.75 -15.28 -22.54
N SER A 76 20.79 -16.05 -23.04
CA SER A 76 19.84 -16.91 -22.34
C SER A 76 20.46 -18.24 -21.85
N HIS A 77 19.94 -18.83 -20.77
CA HIS A 77 19.04 -19.99 -20.90
C HIS A 77 18.35 -20.46 -19.61
N THR A 78 17.15 -21.01 -19.79
CA THR A 78 16.36 -21.76 -18.79
C THR A 78 17.04 -23.08 -18.39
N SER A 79 17.09 -23.41 -17.08
CA SER A 79 16.89 -24.80 -16.60
C SER A 79 16.64 -24.95 -15.09
N LYS A 80 15.37 -25.18 -14.77
CA LYS A 80 14.80 -25.84 -13.59
C LYS A 80 15.67 -26.99 -13.02
N LYS A 81 16.08 -26.90 -11.76
CA LYS A 81 16.30 -28.08 -10.89
C LYS A 81 15.86 -27.81 -9.45
N THR A 82 15.26 -28.83 -8.84
CA THR A 82 14.55 -28.76 -7.56
C THR A 82 15.41 -29.18 -6.36
N ALA A 83 15.06 -28.64 -5.19
CA ALA A 83 15.35 -29.16 -3.86
C ALA A 83 16.84 -29.29 -3.47
N ASP A 84 17.30 -28.35 -2.63
CA ASP A 84 17.98 -28.76 -1.40
C ASP A 84 16.96 -28.69 -0.25
N LYS A 85 17.21 -29.45 0.82
CA LYS A 85 16.23 -29.83 1.85
C LYS A 85 16.75 -29.47 3.23
N ASP A 86 16.94 -28.17 3.49
CA ASP A 86 17.26 -27.68 4.83
C ASP A 86 16.15 -28.12 5.81
N SER A 87 16.47 -29.12 6.65
CA SER A 87 15.55 -29.72 7.61
C SER A 87 15.39 -28.88 8.88
N LYS A 88 15.53 -27.55 8.76
CA LYS A 88 15.06 -26.58 9.74
C LYS A 88 13.59 -26.84 10.02
N LYS A 89 13.27 -27.19 11.28
CA LYS A 89 11.90 -27.46 11.75
C LYS A 89 11.01 -26.25 11.42
N SER A 90 10.19 -26.35 10.37
CA SER A 90 9.47 -25.20 9.83
C SER A 90 8.51 -24.62 10.87
N THR A 91 8.84 -23.44 11.37
CA THR A 91 7.98 -22.65 12.27
C THR A 91 6.81 -22.04 11.51
N ARG A 92 6.96 -21.85 10.20
CA ARG A 92 5.94 -21.51 9.21
C ARG A 92 5.09 -22.73 8.87
N LYS A 93 3.78 -22.59 9.05
CA LYS A 93 2.73 -23.46 8.51
C LYS A 93 2.08 -22.78 7.30
N VAL A 94 1.62 -23.61 6.37
CA VAL A 94 0.79 -23.21 5.23
C VAL A 94 -0.34 -24.24 5.13
N GLU A 95 -1.58 -23.78 5.23
CA GLU A 95 -2.78 -24.61 5.29
C GLU A 95 -3.77 -24.08 4.23
N LYS A 96 -4.34 -24.95 3.37
CA LYS A 96 -5.31 -24.52 2.35
C LYS A 96 -6.60 -24.07 3.02
N SER A 97 -7.16 -22.96 2.57
CA SER A 97 -8.38 -22.41 3.16
C SER A 97 -9.65 -22.92 2.49
N ASN A 98 -10.74 -22.88 3.25
CA ASN A 98 -12.12 -22.95 2.74
C ASN A 98 -12.84 -21.59 2.88
N GLU A 99 -12.16 -20.54 3.34
CA GLU A 99 -12.71 -19.18 3.43
C GLU A 99 -12.80 -18.52 2.03
N PRO A 100 -13.85 -17.73 1.76
CA PRO A 100 -14.01 -17.07 0.46
C PRO A 100 -12.88 -16.07 0.19
N ASN A 101 -12.37 -16.09 -1.05
CA ASN A 101 -11.18 -15.33 -1.49
C ASN A 101 -9.87 -15.64 -0.71
N VAL A 102 -9.78 -16.74 0.03
CA VAL A 102 -8.53 -17.17 0.67
C VAL A 102 -8.01 -18.42 -0.02
N LYS A 103 -6.81 -18.33 -0.59
CA LYS A 103 -6.12 -19.47 -1.22
C LYS A 103 -5.42 -20.32 -0.15
N GLU A 104 -4.58 -19.68 0.66
CA GLU A 104 -3.77 -20.32 1.69
C GLU A 104 -3.70 -19.46 2.97
N VAL A 105 -3.86 -20.10 4.12
CA VAL A 105 -3.61 -19.52 5.45
C VAL A 105 -2.18 -19.83 5.86
N ILE A 106 -1.44 -18.79 6.20
CA ILE A 106 -0.02 -18.84 6.56
C ILE A 106 0.12 -18.31 7.99
N THR A 107 0.77 -19.09 8.85
CA THR A 107 1.11 -18.70 10.22
C THR A 107 2.56 -19.06 10.50
N ASP A 108 3.33 -18.20 11.17
CA ASP A 108 4.69 -18.52 11.60
C ASP A 108 4.85 -18.32 13.10
N SER A 109 5.16 -19.41 13.80
CA SER A 109 5.43 -19.41 15.24
C SER A 109 6.72 -18.67 15.63
N SER A 110 7.58 -18.33 14.65
CA SER A 110 8.77 -17.51 14.83
C SER A 110 8.55 -16.00 14.66
N TRP A 111 7.36 -15.56 14.21
CA TRP A 111 7.08 -14.12 14.02
C TRP A 111 7.22 -13.33 15.32
N LYS A 112 7.99 -12.25 15.27
CA LYS A 112 8.25 -11.32 16.38
C LYS A 112 7.65 -9.94 16.11
N PRO A 113 7.43 -9.12 17.14
CA PRO A 113 7.18 -7.70 16.96
C PRO A 113 8.37 -7.03 16.24
N VAL A 114 8.13 -6.04 15.38
CA VAL A 114 9.18 -5.36 14.60
C VAL A 114 9.92 -4.24 15.36
N GLY A 115 9.65 -4.07 16.65
CA GLY A 115 10.10 -2.92 17.44
C GLY A 115 9.15 -1.74 17.34
N THR A 116 9.30 -0.78 18.25
CA THR A 116 8.63 0.51 18.19
C THR A 116 9.48 1.63 18.79
N GLU A 117 9.27 2.85 18.28
CA GLU A 117 9.83 4.09 18.79
C GLU A 117 8.76 4.91 19.59
N GLN A 118 7.53 4.39 19.72
CA GLN A 118 6.44 5.02 20.47
C GLN A 118 6.69 4.99 21.99
N THR A 119 6.33 6.08 22.68
CA THR A 119 6.49 6.23 24.14
C THR A 119 5.15 6.51 24.81
N GLY A 120 4.92 5.95 26.00
CA GLY A 120 3.67 6.12 26.76
C GLY A 120 2.56 5.13 26.40
N GLY A 121 2.84 4.10 25.60
CA GLY A 121 1.87 3.10 25.13
C GLY A 121 1.57 3.24 23.63
N HIS A 122 0.48 2.64 23.18
CA HIS A 122 0.08 2.66 21.77
C HIS A 122 -0.69 3.94 21.40
N VAL A 123 -0.27 4.62 20.34
CA VAL A 123 -0.97 5.77 19.74
C VAL A 123 -1.35 5.42 18.30
N TYR A 124 -2.48 4.72 18.14
CA TYR A 124 -3.02 4.37 16.82
C TYR A 124 -3.18 5.60 15.91
N SER A 125 -2.73 5.48 14.68
CA SER A 125 -2.92 6.45 13.61
C SER A 125 -3.28 5.77 12.27
N ALA A 126 -4.09 6.48 11.48
CA ALA A 126 -4.38 6.16 10.09
C ALA A 126 -3.62 7.07 9.09
N SER A 127 -2.74 7.96 9.58
CA SER A 127 -1.96 8.84 8.71
C SER A 127 -0.72 8.13 8.17
N SER A 128 -0.54 8.12 6.85
CA SER A 128 0.64 7.53 6.19
C SER A 128 1.98 8.15 6.59
N THR A 129 1.96 9.37 7.14
CA THR A 129 3.16 10.07 7.63
C THR A 129 3.52 9.74 9.09
N SER A 130 2.61 9.10 9.83
CA SER A 130 2.79 8.80 11.26
C SER A 130 3.89 7.76 11.52
N LEU A 131 4.35 7.69 12.77
CA LEU A 131 5.25 6.64 13.23
C LEU A 131 4.55 5.26 13.19
N ASP A 132 3.38 5.17 13.79
CA ASP A 132 2.54 3.96 13.83
C ASP A 132 2.30 3.35 12.44
N TRP A 133 1.95 4.15 11.43
CA TRP A 133 1.79 3.64 10.06
C TRP A 133 3.08 3.05 9.50
N LYS A 134 4.24 3.68 9.72
CA LYS A 134 5.54 3.15 9.28
C LYS A 134 5.90 1.85 10.01
N GLU A 135 5.56 1.74 11.30
CA GLU A 135 5.73 0.50 12.07
C GLU A 135 4.81 -0.62 11.57
N LYS A 136 3.57 -0.29 11.14
CA LYS A 136 2.71 -1.23 10.39
C LYS A 136 3.36 -1.65 9.07
N LEU A 137 3.90 -0.73 8.26
CA LEU A 137 4.57 -1.07 6.99
C LEU A 137 5.77 -2.00 7.21
N LYS A 138 6.64 -1.71 8.18
CA LYS A 138 7.73 -2.61 8.61
C LYS A 138 7.21 -4.02 8.93
N ALA A 139 6.09 -4.13 9.64
CA ALA A 139 5.47 -5.42 10.00
C ALA A 139 4.83 -6.16 8.81
N LEU A 140 4.20 -5.45 7.86
CA LEU A 140 3.68 -6.02 6.61
C LEU A 140 4.82 -6.54 5.71
N SER A 141 5.90 -5.77 5.60
CA SER A 141 7.12 -6.15 4.87
C SER A 141 7.76 -7.39 5.50
N TYR A 142 7.93 -7.42 6.81
CA TYR A 142 8.46 -8.56 7.57
C TYR A 142 7.60 -9.83 7.44
N ALA A 143 6.27 -9.71 7.45
CA ALA A 143 5.36 -10.86 7.32
C ALA A 143 5.39 -11.50 5.92
N THR A 144 5.40 -10.66 4.88
CA THR A 144 5.31 -11.08 3.47
C THR A 144 6.67 -11.43 2.86
N GLY A 145 7.75 -10.79 3.33
CA GLY A 145 9.04 -10.79 2.66
C GLY A 145 9.14 -9.80 1.49
N ILE A 146 8.13 -8.93 1.29
CA ILE A 146 8.14 -7.90 0.24
C ILE A 146 8.83 -6.64 0.79
N PRO A 147 9.94 -6.17 0.20
CA PRO A 147 10.59 -4.91 0.59
C PRO A 147 9.63 -3.70 0.55
N GLU A 148 9.72 -2.78 1.51
CA GLU A 148 8.81 -1.63 1.62
C GLU A 148 8.79 -0.74 0.35
N ASP A 149 9.91 -0.62 -0.36
CA ASP A 149 10.05 0.12 -1.61
C ASP A 149 9.43 -0.61 -2.82
N ASN A 150 9.26 -1.94 -2.74
CA ASN A 150 8.60 -2.78 -3.75
C ASN A 150 7.15 -3.14 -3.38
N MET A 151 6.68 -2.75 -2.20
CA MET A 151 5.34 -3.05 -1.69
C MET A 151 4.31 -2.03 -2.20
N THR A 152 3.21 -2.53 -2.77
CA THR A 152 1.97 -1.77 -2.97
C THR A 152 1.05 -2.06 -1.80
N VAL A 153 0.64 -1.01 -1.07
CA VAL A 153 -0.33 -1.10 0.03
C VAL A 153 -1.69 -0.69 -0.50
N TRP A 154 -2.55 -1.68 -0.78
CA TRP A 154 -3.89 -1.47 -1.32
C TRP A 154 -4.86 -0.96 -0.24
N PHE A 155 -4.76 -1.53 0.97
CA PHE A 155 -5.53 -1.08 2.12
C PHE A 155 -4.79 -1.37 3.41
N LEU A 156 -4.95 -0.51 4.40
CA LEU A 156 -4.48 -0.73 5.77
C LEU A 156 -5.52 -0.15 6.73
N GLU A 157 -6.24 -1.05 7.40
CA GLU A 157 -7.37 -0.74 8.29
C GLU A 157 -7.09 -1.21 9.73
N HIS A 158 -7.85 -0.70 10.70
CA HIS A 158 -7.83 -1.25 12.06
C HIS A 158 -8.56 -2.59 12.11
N GLY A 159 -8.22 -3.42 13.11
CA GLY A 159 -8.97 -4.65 13.41
C GLY A 159 -10.23 -4.38 14.24
N ALA A 160 -10.55 -5.29 15.15
CA ALA A 160 -11.65 -5.12 16.10
C ALA A 160 -11.32 -4.10 17.21
N THR A 161 -10.03 -3.87 17.49
CA THR A 161 -9.53 -2.85 18.42
C THR A 161 -8.55 -1.89 17.73
N THR A 162 -8.10 -0.85 18.44
CA THR A 162 -6.97 0.00 18.02
C THR A 162 -5.68 -0.80 17.89
N ASP A 163 -5.53 -1.85 18.68
CA ASP A 163 -4.31 -2.64 18.85
C ASP A 163 -4.23 -3.79 17.85
N GLU A 164 -5.09 -3.76 16.83
CA GLU A 164 -5.10 -4.67 15.69
C GLU A 164 -5.07 -3.86 14.39
N ALA A 165 -4.41 -4.39 13.37
CA ALA A 165 -4.41 -3.81 12.03
C ALA A 165 -4.43 -4.91 10.95
N ILE A 166 -5.06 -4.62 9.82
CA ILE A 166 -5.18 -5.53 8.68
C ILE A 166 -4.64 -4.81 7.44
N GLY A 167 -3.53 -5.30 6.89
CA GLY A 167 -2.93 -4.78 5.67
C GLY A 167 -3.19 -5.71 4.49
N THR A 168 -3.72 -5.18 3.39
CA THR A 168 -3.81 -5.88 2.09
C THR A 168 -2.75 -5.30 1.15
N VAL A 169 -1.79 -6.13 0.75
CA VAL A 169 -0.56 -5.70 0.04
C VAL A 169 -0.20 -6.65 -1.09
N SER A 170 0.51 -6.17 -2.11
CA SER A 170 1.17 -7.00 -3.11
C SER A 170 2.57 -6.44 -3.41
N ALA A 171 3.42 -7.18 -4.13
CA ALA A 171 4.56 -6.55 -4.78
C ALA A 171 4.09 -5.78 -6.03
N LYS A 172 4.80 -4.70 -6.40
CA LYS A 172 4.39 -3.80 -7.51
C LYS A 172 4.17 -4.51 -8.86
N ASN A 173 4.89 -5.61 -9.09
CA ASN A 173 4.86 -6.39 -10.33
C ASN A 173 4.44 -7.85 -10.10
N ALA A 174 3.54 -8.12 -9.13
CA ALA A 174 3.04 -9.46 -8.85
C ALA A 174 1.52 -9.48 -8.69
N ASP A 175 0.88 -10.50 -9.26
CA ASP A 175 -0.57 -10.75 -9.10
C ASP A 175 -0.91 -11.25 -7.69
N THR A 176 0.03 -11.92 -7.03
CA THR A 176 -0.14 -12.46 -5.68
C THR A 176 -0.35 -11.34 -4.66
N THR A 177 -1.52 -11.35 -4.02
CA THR A 177 -1.91 -10.38 -3.00
C THR A 177 -2.01 -11.07 -1.63
N TYR A 178 -1.43 -10.44 -0.61
CA TYR A 178 -1.42 -10.92 0.76
C TYR A 178 -2.29 -10.05 1.67
N ARG A 179 -3.07 -10.68 2.55
CA ARG A 179 -3.77 -10.02 3.66
C ARG A 179 -3.13 -10.43 4.98
N VAL A 180 -2.42 -9.49 5.61
CA VAL A 180 -1.69 -9.70 6.85
C VAL A 180 -2.49 -9.13 8.02
N TYR A 181 -2.63 -9.92 9.07
CA TYR A 181 -3.18 -9.52 10.36
C TYR A 181 -2.02 -9.20 11.32
N LEU A 182 -2.06 -8.00 11.88
CA LEU A 182 -1.10 -7.48 12.84
C LEU A 182 -1.79 -7.24 14.19
N THR A 183 -1.07 -7.48 15.27
CA THR A 183 -1.47 -7.13 16.64
C THR A 183 -0.35 -6.35 17.29
N TRP A 184 -0.67 -5.27 18.00
CA TRP A 184 0.28 -4.50 18.78
C TRP A 184 0.76 -5.32 19.99
N VAL A 185 2.03 -5.21 20.33
CA VAL A 185 2.59 -5.75 21.57
C VAL A 185 3.26 -4.61 22.30
N ASP A 186 2.77 -4.30 23.51
CA ASP A 186 3.20 -3.09 24.22
C ASP A 186 4.71 -3.07 24.51
N GLY A 187 5.30 -1.89 24.35
CA GLY A 187 6.75 -1.65 24.36
C GLY A 187 7.55 -2.41 23.29
N LYS A 188 6.91 -3.08 22.33
CA LYS A 188 7.56 -3.95 21.32
C LYS A 188 7.06 -3.73 19.88
N GLY A 189 5.94 -3.04 19.70
CA GLY A 189 5.40 -2.66 18.40
C GLY A 189 4.56 -3.74 17.71
N TRP A 190 4.31 -3.53 16.42
CA TRP A 190 3.45 -4.40 15.63
C TRP A 190 4.05 -5.79 15.37
N LYS A 191 3.25 -6.83 15.62
CA LYS A 191 3.58 -8.24 15.41
C LYS A 191 2.62 -8.88 14.40
N PRO A 192 3.12 -9.55 13.35
CA PRO A 192 2.28 -10.41 12.51
C PRO A 192 1.74 -11.61 13.31
N THR A 193 0.46 -11.92 13.13
CA THR A 193 -0.22 -13.05 13.79
C THR A 193 -0.76 -14.08 12.79
N LYS A 194 -1.24 -13.62 11.63
CA LYS A 194 -1.79 -14.46 10.56
C LYS A 194 -1.57 -13.76 9.21
N MET A 195 -1.32 -14.52 8.15
CA MET A 195 -1.27 -13.99 6.78
C MET A 195 -2.08 -14.89 5.85
N TYR A 196 -2.86 -14.30 4.96
CA TYR A 196 -3.56 -15.00 3.89
C TYR A 196 -2.89 -14.69 2.56
N GLU A 197 -2.69 -15.71 1.71
CA GLU A 197 -2.60 -15.49 0.27
C GLU A 197 -4.02 -15.48 -0.29
N LEU A 198 -4.39 -14.41 -1.00
CA LEU A 198 -5.74 -14.25 -1.57
C LEU A 198 -5.85 -14.93 -2.94
N ILE A 199 -7.08 -15.16 -3.40
CA ILE A 199 -7.35 -15.64 -4.76
C ILE A 199 -7.36 -14.46 -5.75
N GLU A 200 -7.94 -13.34 -5.34
CA GLU A 200 -7.99 -12.06 -6.05
C GLU A 200 -7.85 -10.87 -5.09
N ASN A 201 -7.47 -9.70 -5.60
CA ASN A 201 -7.38 -8.48 -4.81
C ASN A 201 -8.74 -7.77 -4.71
N ASP A 202 -9.40 -7.91 -3.57
CA ASP A 202 -10.68 -7.29 -3.19
C ASP A 202 -10.55 -5.83 -2.69
N LYS A 203 -9.36 -5.23 -2.78
CA LYS A 203 -9.05 -3.85 -2.35
C LYS A 203 -8.39 -3.01 -3.45
N LYS A 204 -8.56 -3.40 -4.71
CA LYS A 204 -7.92 -2.76 -5.89
C LYS A 204 -8.60 -1.45 -6.31
#